data_AF-A0A355YMV4-F1
#
_entry.id   AF-A0A355YMV4-F1
#
_cell.length_a   1.000
_cell.length_b   1.000
_cell.length_c   1.000
_cell.angle_alpha   90.00
_cell.angle_beta   90.00
_cell.angle_gamma   90.00
#
_symmetry.space_group_name_H-M   'P 1'
#
loop_
_entity.id
_entity.type
_entity.pdbx_description
1 polymer ?
#
loop_
_entity_poly.entity_id
_entity_poly.type
_entity_poly.pdbx_seq_one_letter_code
_entity_poly.pdbx_strand_id
1 'polypeptide(L)'
;YSILGLARETAATFHKSFNPPVVAVKGSGDDVNQYIQVEVKDMDLCPRYCARIVKNIRLAPSPAWMQRRLASVGIRPINNVVDITNYVMEEYGQPMHAYDLDTIAGHKIVVRRAADGEKFVTLDGQERTMDDSVLMICDGEKAVGLAGIMGGENSMITDQVHTMLFEAACFDGTNIRLSSKKIGLRTEASGKFEKGLDPDNALAAINRACQLIEELGAGEVVDGVVDVYKKEKMPVRIPFEPERINALLGTDISKEQMLSY
;
A
#
# COMPACT_ATOMS: atom_id res chain seq x y z
N TYR A 1 -1.72 -11.50 -1.63
CA TYR A 1 -1.49 -12.49 -0.55
C TYR A 1 -1.05 -11.72 0.67
N SER A 2 -1.64 -12.05 1.82
CA SER A 2 -1.39 -11.40 3.11
C SER A 2 -1.60 -12.37 4.26
N ILE A 3 -0.99 -12.08 5.41
CA ILE A 3 -1.19 -12.86 6.64
C ILE A 3 -2.64 -12.75 7.10
N LEU A 4 -3.28 -11.59 6.98
CA LEU A 4 -4.71 -11.46 7.32
C LEU A 4 -5.61 -12.31 6.42
N GLY A 5 -5.30 -12.41 5.12
CA GLY A 5 -6.03 -13.28 4.21
C GLY A 5 -5.89 -14.75 4.61
N LEU A 6 -4.66 -15.20 4.90
CA LEU A 6 -4.43 -16.55 5.40
C LEU A 6 -5.11 -16.84 6.73
N ALA A 7 -5.04 -15.92 7.68
CA ALA A 7 -5.65 -16.07 8.98
C ALA A 7 -7.18 -16.15 8.87
N ARG A 8 -7.79 -15.39 7.96
CA ARG A 8 -9.23 -15.46 7.65
C ARG A 8 -9.62 -16.82 7.06
N GLU A 9 -8.85 -17.32 6.10
CA GLU A 9 -9.09 -18.63 5.48
C GLU A 9 -8.93 -19.76 6.50
N THR A 10 -7.89 -19.68 7.33
CA THR A 10 -7.63 -20.64 8.41
C THR A 10 -8.76 -20.63 9.43
N ALA A 11 -9.24 -19.45 9.81
CA ALA A 11 -10.37 -19.31 10.73
C ALA A 11 -11.64 -19.95 10.18
N ALA A 12 -11.96 -19.73 8.90
CA ALA A 12 -13.08 -20.38 8.24
C ALA A 12 -12.92 -21.92 8.20
N THR A 13 -11.75 -22.40 7.77
CA THR A 13 -11.43 -23.83 7.64
C THR A 13 -11.56 -24.59 8.96
N PHE A 14 -11.08 -24.00 10.06
CA PHE A 14 -11.09 -24.65 11.38
C PHE A 14 -12.26 -24.24 12.27
N HIS A 15 -13.23 -23.49 11.73
CA HIS A 15 -14.37 -22.94 12.47
C HIS A 15 -13.95 -22.20 13.75
N LYS A 16 -12.95 -21.32 13.62
CA LYS A 16 -12.43 -20.48 14.70
C LYS A 16 -12.79 -19.03 14.48
N SER A 17 -12.81 -18.25 15.56
CA SER A 17 -12.96 -16.80 15.47
C SER A 17 -11.74 -16.17 14.81
N PHE A 18 -11.98 -15.35 13.79
CA PHE A 18 -10.96 -14.49 13.18
C PHE A 18 -10.82 -13.20 14.00
N ASN A 19 -9.61 -12.92 14.49
CA ASN A 19 -9.31 -11.74 15.30
C ASN A 19 -8.29 -10.84 14.57
N PRO A 20 -8.72 -9.93 13.69
CA PRO A 20 -7.81 -9.00 13.03
C PRO A 20 -7.25 -7.97 14.04
N PRO A 21 -6.10 -7.33 13.74
CA PRO A 21 -5.59 -6.22 14.52
C PRO A 21 -6.64 -5.11 14.67
N VAL A 22 -6.83 -4.62 15.89
CA VAL A 22 -7.65 -3.44 16.15
C VAL A 22 -6.77 -2.22 15.94
N VAL A 23 -7.05 -1.48 14.87
CA VAL A 23 -6.26 -0.30 14.50
C VAL A 23 -6.86 0.95 15.12
N ALA A 24 -6.08 1.64 15.93
CA ALA A 24 -6.41 2.94 16.49
C ALA A 24 -5.18 3.84 16.36
N VAL A 25 -5.37 5.00 15.74
CA VAL A 25 -4.36 6.05 15.62
C VAL A 25 -4.79 7.19 16.52
N LYS A 26 -3.95 7.56 17.49
CA LYS A 26 -4.26 8.63 18.46
C LYS A 26 -4.25 9.99 17.79
N GLY A 27 -3.29 10.20 16.89
CA GLY A 27 -3.05 11.49 16.28
C GLY A 27 -2.27 12.43 17.20
N SER A 28 -1.64 13.43 16.59
CA SER A 28 -0.88 14.48 17.26
C SER A 28 -1.55 15.86 17.16
N GLY A 29 -2.74 15.94 16.54
CA GLY A 29 -3.35 17.20 16.13
C GLY A 29 -2.91 17.64 14.73
N ASP A 30 -3.16 18.92 14.41
CA ASP A 30 -3.08 19.54 13.09
C ASP A 30 -4.04 18.94 12.06
N ASP A 31 -3.83 19.21 10.76
CA ASP A 31 -4.58 18.63 9.65
C ASP A 31 -3.60 18.29 8.53
N VAL A 32 -3.61 17.04 8.08
CA VAL A 32 -2.79 16.54 6.97
C VAL A 32 -2.88 17.42 5.72
N ASN A 33 -4.03 18.05 5.46
CA ASN A 33 -4.25 18.92 4.29
C ASN A 33 -3.40 20.20 4.34
N GLN A 34 -2.83 20.55 5.48
CA GLN A 34 -1.90 21.68 5.62
C GLN A 34 -0.48 21.32 5.17
N TYR A 35 -0.16 20.02 5.10
CA TYR A 35 1.19 19.52 4.84
C TYR A 35 1.37 19.00 3.42
N ILE A 36 0.34 18.40 2.83
CA ILE A 36 0.42 17.80 1.51
C ILE A 36 -0.90 17.92 0.74
N GLN A 37 -0.80 18.23 -0.54
CA GLN A 37 -1.90 18.10 -1.49
C GLN A 37 -1.68 16.87 -2.38
N VAL A 38 -2.72 16.09 -2.65
CA VAL A 38 -2.65 14.97 -3.61
C VAL A 38 -3.62 15.22 -4.76
N GLU A 39 -3.13 15.06 -5.98
CA GLU A 39 -3.92 15.09 -7.21
C GLU A 39 -3.68 13.79 -8.00
N VAL A 40 -4.74 13.07 -8.32
CA VAL A 40 -4.66 11.88 -9.18
C VAL A 40 -5.27 12.22 -10.53
N LYS A 41 -4.44 12.41 -11.55
CA LYS A 41 -4.89 12.76 -12.91
C LYS A 41 -5.40 11.53 -13.65
N ASP A 42 -4.69 10.42 -13.51
CA ASP A 42 -4.98 9.16 -14.21
C ASP A 42 -5.75 8.18 -13.30
N MET A 43 -6.95 8.58 -12.90
CA MET A 43 -7.84 7.83 -11.99
C MET A 43 -8.27 6.46 -12.52
N ASP A 44 -8.10 6.19 -13.82
CA ASP A 44 -8.30 4.86 -14.40
C ASP A 44 -7.19 3.87 -14.00
N LEU A 45 -5.95 4.36 -13.83
CA LEU A 45 -4.81 3.55 -13.39
C LEU A 45 -4.55 3.63 -11.88
N CYS A 46 -5.03 4.67 -11.20
CA CYS A 46 -4.98 4.79 -9.75
C CYS A 46 -6.38 5.03 -9.18
N PRO A 47 -7.16 3.97 -8.90
CA PRO A 47 -8.51 4.13 -8.36
C PRO A 47 -8.54 4.82 -6.99
N ARG A 48 -7.51 4.62 -6.15
CA ARG A 48 -7.40 5.23 -4.83
C ARG A 48 -5.96 5.54 -4.47
N TYR A 49 -5.71 6.70 -3.88
CA TYR A 49 -4.44 7.09 -3.31
C TYR A 49 -4.65 7.69 -1.92
N CYS A 50 -4.03 7.10 -0.91
CA CYS A 50 -4.07 7.59 0.46
C CYS A 50 -2.69 8.09 0.90
N ALA A 51 -2.67 9.24 1.56
CA ALA A 51 -1.47 9.85 2.09
C ALA A 51 -1.66 10.26 3.56
N ARG A 52 -0.65 9.97 4.40
CA ARG A 52 -0.59 10.42 5.80
C ARG A 52 0.78 11.00 6.12
N ILE A 53 0.81 11.97 7.02
CA ILE A 53 2.04 12.65 7.44
C ILE A 53 2.43 12.19 8.84
N VAL A 54 3.73 11.98 9.03
CA VAL A 54 4.32 11.68 10.33
C VAL A 54 5.47 12.63 10.57
N LYS A 55 5.44 13.34 11.70
CA LYS A 55 6.46 14.29 12.13
C LYS A 55 7.40 13.68 13.16
N ASN A 56 8.49 14.38 13.43
CA ASN A 56 9.42 14.07 14.53
C ASN A 56 9.93 12.62 14.44
N ILE A 57 10.27 12.19 13.23
CA ILE A 57 10.71 10.82 12.97
C ILE A 57 11.97 10.49 13.78
N ARG A 58 11.96 9.31 14.38
CA ARG A 58 13.07 8.76 15.15
C ARG A 58 13.44 7.40 14.56
N LEU A 59 14.47 7.42 13.72
CA LEU A 59 15.02 6.18 13.17
C LEU A 59 15.72 5.38 14.26
N ALA A 60 15.36 4.11 14.34
CA ALA A 60 15.94 3.17 15.28
C ALA A 60 15.84 1.74 14.71
N PRO A 61 16.62 0.78 15.22
CA PRO A 61 16.38 -0.63 14.93
C PRO A 61 14.96 -1.04 15.35
N SER A 62 14.29 -1.81 14.51
CA SER A 62 12.97 -2.37 14.81
C SER A 62 13.00 -3.29 16.03
N PRO A 63 11.89 -3.47 16.76
CA PRO A 63 11.85 -4.42 17.86
C PRO A 63 12.08 -5.86 17.36
N ALA A 64 12.66 -6.70 18.22
CA ALA A 64 13.08 -8.06 17.85
C ALA A 64 11.95 -8.95 17.31
N TRP A 65 10.70 -8.70 17.68
CA TRP A 65 9.56 -9.45 17.15
C TRP A 65 9.27 -9.11 15.68
N MET A 66 9.41 -7.84 15.29
CA MET A 66 9.17 -7.38 13.92
C MET A 66 10.28 -7.88 13.01
N GLN A 67 11.54 -7.74 13.46
CA GLN A 67 12.72 -8.26 12.76
C GLN A 67 12.60 -9.76 12.49
N ARG A 68 12.21 -10.56 13.50
CA ARG A 68 12.03 -12.01 13.36
C ARG A 68 10.91 -12.37 12.38
N ARG A 69 9.79 -11.65 12.42
CA ARG A 69 8.66 -11.88 11.50
C ARG A 69 9.06 -11.58 10.05
N LEU A 70 9.71 -10.44 9.79
CA LEU A 70 10.22 -10.08 8.47
C LEU A 70 11.25 -11.10 7.94
N ALA A 71 12.21 -11.47 8.79
CA ALA A 71 13.22 -12.46 8.42
C ALA A 71 12.60 -13.84 8.07
N SER A 72 11.52 -14.23 8.75
CA SER A 72 10.82 -15.51 8.49
C SER A 72 10.16 -15.59 7.10
N VAL A 73 9.95 -14.44 6.44
CA VAL A 73 9.40 -14.34 5.08
C VAL A 73 10.46 -13.85 4.07
N GLY A 74 11.74 -13.91 4.44
CA GLY A 74 12.86 -13.56 3.56
C GLY A 74 13.15 -12.06 3.42
N ILE A 75 12.51 -11.21 4.23
CA ILE A 75 12.75 -9.77 4.23
C ILE A 75 13.82 -9.42 5.26
N ARG A 76 14.92 -8.81 4.82
CA ARG A 76 15.98 -8.32 5.70
C ARG A 76 15.52 -7.05 6.43
N PRO A 77 15.54 -7.02 7.77
CA PRO A 77 15.24 -5.81 8.53
C PRO A 77 16.26 -4.70 8.27
N ILE A 78 15.82 -3.45 8.25
CA ILE A 78 16.64 -2.25 7.97
C ILE A 78 16.54 -1.27 9.14
N ASN A 79 15.39 -0.62 9.31
CA ASN A 79 15.09 0.30 10.42
C ASN A 79 13.58 0.27 10.68
N ASN A 80 13.14 0.82 11.82
CA ASN A 80 11.74 0.83 12.24
C ASN A 80 10.77 1.36 11.18
N VAL A 81 11.11 2.42 10.43
CA VAL A 81 10.23 2.99 9.40
C VAL A 81 10.09 2.07 8.18
N VAL A 82 11.22 1.63 7.62
CA VAL A 82 11.23 0.74 6.43
C VAL A 82 10.67 -0.64 6.78
N ASP A 83 10.90 -1.10 7.99
CA ASP A 83 10.38 -2.38 8.46
C ASP A 83 8.87 -2.31 8.71
N ILE A 84 8.32 -1.16 9.15
CA ILE A 84 6.87 -0.98 9.27
C ILE A 84 6.19 -1.12 7.91
N THR A 85 6.69 -0.47 6.86
CA THR A 85 6.07 -0.54 5.52
C THR A 85 6.11 -1.96 4.97
N ASN A 86 7.24 -2.67 5.12
CA ASN A 86 7.36 -4.08 4.75
C ASN A 86 6.49 -4.99 5.60
N TYR A 87 6.40 -4.73 6.91
CA TYR A 87 5.60 -5.52 7.82
C TYR A 87 4.11 -5.41 7.50
N VAL A 88 3.62 -4.20 7.25
CA VAL A 88 2.23 -3.95 6.83
C VAL A 88 1.97 -4.53 5.44
N MET A 89 2.95 -4.49 4.52
CA MET A 89 2.84 -5.15 3.23
C MET A 89 2.62 -6.67 3.35
N GLU A 90 3.23 -7.32 4.33
CA GLU A 90 2.98 -8.75 4.59
C GLU A 90 1.71 -9.00 5.41
N GLU A 91 1.44 -8.18 6.43
CA GLU A 91 0.26 -8.32 7.29
C GLU A 91 -1.04 -8.08 6.51
N TYR A 92 -1.13 -6.95 5.80
CA TYR A 92 -2.32 -6.52 5.04
C TYR A 92 -2.25 -6.86 3.56
N GLY A 93 -1.09 -7.21 3.00
CA GLY A 93 -0.94 -7.42 1.56
C GLY A 93 -0.92 -6.13 0.75
N GLN A 94 -0.75 -4.98 1.42
CA GLN A 94 -0.75 -3.66 0.80
C GLN A 94 0.67 -3.11 0.75
N PRO A 95 1.31 -3.04 -0.43
CA PRO A 95 2.56 -2.32 -0.55
C PRO A 95 2.34 -0.84 -0.21
N MET A 96 3.33 -0.28 0.48
CA MET A 96 3.36 1.11 0.90
C MET A 96 4.69 1.73 0.51
N HIS A 97 4.69 3.04 0.35
CA HIS A 97 5.92 3.82 0.20
C HIS A 97 6.00 4.90 1.27
N ALA A 98 7.21 5.39 1.50
CA ALA A 98 7.47 6.45 2.45
C ALA A 98 8.46 7.42 1.80
N TYR A 99 8.07 8.69 1.73
CA TYR A 99 8.88 9.77 1.16
C TYR A 99 9.35 10.69 2.28
N ASP A 100 10.54 11.26 2.11
CA ASP A 100 10.95 12.43 2.89
C ASP A 100 10.16 13.65 2.40
N LEU A 101 9.31 14.23 3.25
CA LEU A 101 8.42 15.33 2.87
C LEU A 101 9.22 16.55 2.38
N ASP A 102 10.40 16.78 2.97
CA ASP A 102 11.23 17.94 2.62
C ASP A 102 11.81 17.83 1.19
N THR A 103 11.78 16.64 0.60
CA THR A 103 12.20 16.40 -0.79
C THR A 103 11.07 16.54 -1.81
N ILE A 104 9.81 16.67 -1.36
CA ILE A 104 8.63 16.74 -2.22
C ILE A 104 8.36 18.21 -2.60
N ALA A 105 8.77 18.58 -3.82
CA ALA A 105 8.63 19.95 -4.30
C ALA A 105 7.16 20.41 -4.30
N GLY A 106 6.92 21.61 -3.78
CA GLY A 106 5.58 22.20 -3.71
C GLY A 106 4.62 21.51 -2.75
N HIS A 107 5.08 20.54 -1.93
CA HIS A 107 4.25 19.79 -1.00
C HIS A 107 2.99 19.22 -1.68
N LYS A 108 3.21 18.70 -2.88
CA LYS A 108 2.15 18.20 -3.75
C LYS A 108 2.58 16.88 -4.36
N ILE A 109 1.70 15.89 -4.33
CA ILE A 109 1.82 14.68 -5.13
C ILE A 109 0.87 14.77 -6.32
N VAL A 110 1.38 14.44 -7.50
CA VAL A 110 0.64 14.30 -8.73
C VAL A 110 0.84 12.89 -9.28
N VAL A 111 -0.22 12.09 -9.29
CA VAL A 111 -0.20 10.76 -9.90
C VAL A 111 -0.63 10.90 -11.35
N ARG A 112 0.31 10.65 -12.26
CA ARG A 112 0.09 10.78 -13.71
C ARG A 112 0.87 9.76 -14.52
N ARG A 113 0.46 9.51 -15.76
CA ARG A 113 1.28 8.82 -16.75
C ARG A 113 2.55 9.61 -17.07
N ALA A 114 3.63 8.91 -17.41
CA ALA A 114 4.86 9.51 -17.88
C ALA A 114 4.61 10.24 -19.22
N ALA A 115 5.45 11.22 -19.55
CA ALA A 115 5.55 11.71 -20.91
C ALA A 115 6.35 10.72 -21.77
N ASP A 116 6.07 10.68 -23.07
CA ASP A 116 6.85 9.85 -23.98
C ASP A 116 8.31 10.33 -24.02
N GLY A 117 9.24 9.41 -23.74
CA GLY A 117 10.67 9.73 -23.61
C GLY A 117 11.08 10.33 -22.25
N GLU A 118 10.20 10.37 -21.25
CA GLU A 118 10.53 10.89 -19.91
C GLU A 118 11.63 10.04 -19.26
N LYS A 119 12.71 10.68 -18.81
CA LYS A 119 13.82 10.03 -18.14
C LYS A 119 13.65 10.05 -16.63
N PHE A 120 13.96 8.93 -15.98
CA PHE A 120 13.88 8.79 -14.53
C PHE A 120 14.96 7.87 -13.98
N VAL A 121 15.59 8.27 -12.88
CA VAL A 121 16.59 7.47 -12.16
C VAL A 121 15.93 6.83 -10.95
N THR A 122 15.90 5.50 -10.91
CA THR A 122 15.28 4.79 -9.77
C THR A 122 16.30 4.57 -8.66
N LEU A 123 15.82 4.11 -7.49
CA LEU A 123 16.66 3.85 -6.30
C LEU A 123 17.89 2.95 -6.52
N ASP A 124 17.92 2.16 -7.60
CA ASP A 124 19.09 1.34 -7.97
C ASP A 124 20.18 2.10 -8.76
N GLY A 125 20.00 3.41 -8.96
CA GLY A 125 20.93 4.29 -9.68
C GLY A 125 20.88 4.15 -11.21
N GLN A 126 19.98 3.35 -11.77
CA GLN A 126 19.87 3.20 -13.22
C GLN A 126 18.87 4.21 -13.81
N GLU A 127 19.32 4.98 -14.81
CA GLU A 127 18.46 5.83 -15.64
C GLU A 127 17.63 4.96 -16.58
N ARG A 128 16.33 5.26 -16.64
CA ARG A 128 15.37 4.58 -17.50
C ARG A 128 14.54 5.59 -18.27
N THR A 129 14.13 5.21 -19.47
CA THR A 129 13.24 6.01 -20.31
C THR A 129 11.85 5.40 -20.28
N MET A 130 10.86 6.22 -19.95
CA MET A 130 9.45 5.86 -19.85
C MET A 130 8.70 6.29 -21.11
N ASP A 131 7.59 5.62 -21.34
CA ASP A 131 6.57 6.04 -22.30
C ASP A 131 5.26 6.32 -21.56
N ASP A 132 4.27 6.83 -22.30
CA ASP A 132 2.95 7.22 -21.78
C ASP A 132 2.11 6.10 -21.16
N SER A 133 2.57 4.85 -21.23
CA SER A 133 1.91 3.72 -20.59
C SER A 133 2.31 3.54 -19.13
N VAL A 134 3.42 4.15 -18.68
CA VAL A 134 3.93 3.98 -17.32
C VAL A 134 3.30 5.00 -16.38
N LEU A 135 2.73 4.53 -15.27
CA LEU A 135 2.22 5.40 -14.21
C LEU A 135 3.36 5.86 -13.30
N MET A 136 3.43 7.16 -13.05
CA MET A 136 4.44 7.85 -12.25
C MET A 136 3.80 8.49 -11.02
N ILE A 137 4.58 8.55 -9.94
CA ILE A 137 4.35 9.45 -8.82
C ILE A 137 5.26 10.64 -9.03
N CYS A 138 4.68 11.84 -9.12
CA CYS A 138 5.40 13.10 -9.28
C CYS A 138 5.17 14.00 -8.08
N ASP A 139 6.13 14.87 -7.81
CA ASP A 139 5.91 16.03 -6.95
C ASP A 139 5.37 17.22 -7.79
N GLY A 140 5.41 18.44 -7.26
CA GLY A 140 5.00 19.65 -7.98
C GLY A 140 5.84 20.00 -9.22
N GLU A 141 7.02 19.39 -9.40
CA GLU A 141 7.99 19.75 -10.44
C GLU A 141 8.47 18.56 -11.29
N LYS A 142 8.64 17.37 -10.70
CA LYS A 142 9.34 16.23 -11.30
C LYS A 142 8.81 14.88 -10.82
N ALA A 143 9.23 13.79 -11.47
CA ALA A 143 8.96 12.44 -10.99
C ALA A 143 9.76 12.11 -9.71
N VAL A 144 9.12 11.39 -8.79
CA VAL A 144 9.70 10.90 -7.51
C VAL A 144 9.56 9.38 -7.36
N GLY A 145 8.78 8.71 -8.21
CA GLY A 145 8.69 7.25 -8.19
C GLY A 145 7.97 6.65 -9.39
N LEU A 146 8.26 5.38 -9.67
CA LEU A 146 7.46 4.52 -10.52
C LEU A 146 6.33 3.94 -9.69
N ALA A 147 5.09 4.30 -10.00
CA ALA A 147 3.92 3.94 -9.20
C ALA A 147 3.85 2.42 -8.99
N GLY A 148 3.82 1.98 -7.73
CA GLY A 148 3.71 0.57 -7.36
C GLY A 148 4.89 -0.33 -7.77
N ILE A 149 5.98 0.23 -8.28
CA ILE A 149 7.13 -0.53 -8.79
C ILE A 149 8.38 -0.23 -7.96
N MET A 150 8.86 1.02 -7.98
CA MET A 150 10.08 1.43 -7.29
C MET A 150 10.12 2.96 -7.12
N GLY A 151 10.61 3.43 -5.97
CA GLY A 151 10.86 4.85 -5.73
C GLY A 151 12.02 5.42 -6.56
N GLY A 152 12.14 6.74 -6.56
CA GLY A 152 13.28 7.46 -7.12
C GLY A 152 14.42 7.59 -6.13
N GLU A 153 15.63 7.71 -6.65
CA GLU A 153 16.81 8.04 -5.83
C GLU A 153 16.64 9.41 -5.15
N ASN A 154 15.97 10.34 -5.83
CA ASN A 154 15.76 11.72 -5.39
C ASN A 154 14.77 11.91 -4.23
N SER A 155 14.05 10.87 -3.83
CA SER A 155 13.04 10.93 -2.77
C SER A 155 13.24 9.83 -1.72
N MET A 156 14.42 9.21 -1.69
CA MET A 156 14.78 8.19 -0.71
C MET A 156 14.78 8.79 0.70
N ILE A 157 14.25 8.05 1.67
CA ILE A 157 14.40 8.40 3.08
C ILE A 157 15.87 8.26 3.48
N THR A 158 16.42 9.36 4.01
CA THR A 158 17.77 9.38 4.57
C THR A 158 17.74 9.31 6.10
N ASP A 159 18.90 9.13 6.72
CA ASP A 159 19.03 9.11 8.19
C ASP A 159 18.66 10.45 8.85
N GLN A 160 18.47 11.52 8.07
CA GLN A 160 18.18 12.88 8.53
C GLN A 160 16.69 13.24 8.42
N VAL A 161 15.82 12.33 7.97
CA VAL A 161 14.39 12.60 7.78
C VAL A 161 13.76 13.12 9.08
N HIS A 162 13.02 14.23 8.98
CA HIS A 162 12.29 14.81 10.10
C HIS A 162 10.78 14.62 9.96
N THR A 163 10.29 14.81 8.73
CA THR A 163 8.88 14.65 8.39
C THR A 163 8.75 13.70 7.21
N MET A 164 7.84 12.75 7.32
CA MET A 164 7.65 11.70 6.34
C MET A 164 6.22 11.72 5.81
N LEU A 165 6.09 11.44 4.52
CA LEU A 165 4.84 11.17 3.84
C LEU A 165 4.71 9.66 3.60
N PHE A 166 3.72 9.02 4.22
CA PHE A 166 3.33 7.68 3.83
C PHE A 166 2.38 7.70 2.63
N GLU A 167 2.61 6.78 1.70
CA GLU A 167 1.73 6.43 0.59
C GLU A 167 1.18 5.02 0.81
N ALA A 168 -0.13 4.87 0.66
CA ALA A 168 -0.77 3.60 0.33
C ALA A 168 -1.78 3.84 -0.78
N ALA A 169 -1.62 3.14 -1.90
CA ALA A 169 -2.45 3.36 -3.08
C ALA A 169 -2.96 2.03 -3.64
N CYS A 170 -3.96 2.12 -4.52
CA CYS A 170 -4.37 1.05 -5.38
C CYS A 170 -4.05 1.46 -6.82
N PHE A 171 -3.32 0.60 -7.53
CA PHE A 171 -2.98 0.78 -8.94
C PHE A 171 -3.61 -0.33 -9.78
N ASP A 172 -3.85 -0.06 -11.06
CA ASP A 172 -4.32 -1.06 -12.00
C ASP A 172 -3.27 -2.17 -12.17
N GLY A 173 -3.64 -3.39 -11.78
CA GLY A 173 -2.71 -4.51 -11.78
C GLY A 173 -2.20 -4.90 -13.17
N THR A 174 -3.02 -4.68 -14.22
CA THR A 174 -2.59 -4.95 -15.60
C THR A 174 -1.50 -3.97 -16.02
N ASN A 175 -1.68 -2.68 -15.73
CA ASN A 175 -0.71 -1.63 -16.00
C ASN A 175 0.60 -1.89 -15.26
N ILE A 176 0.55 -2.15 -13.95
CA ILE A 176 1.74 -2.46 -13.15
C ILE A 176 2.51 -3.63 -13.76
N ARG A 177 1.81 -4.71 -14.17
CA ARG A 177 2.45 -5.90 -14.77
C ARG A 177 3.18 -5.57 -16.06
N LEU A 178 2.52 -4.79 -16.93
CA LEU A 178 3.08 -4.41 -18.23
C LEU A 178 4.26 -3.44 -18.06
N SER A 179 4.11 -2.44 -17.18
CA SER A 179 5.14 -1.46 -16.85
C SER A 179 6.36 -2.11 -16.21
N SER A 180 6.18 -2.97 -15.19
CA SER A 180 7.25 -3.73 -14.53
C SER A 180 8.03 -4.59 -15.53
N LYS A 181 7.33 -5.31 -16.42
CA LYS A 181 7.97 -6.12 -17.46
C LYS A 181 8.72 -5.27 -18.49
N LYS A 182 8.13 -4.16 -18.93
CA LYS A 182 8.74 -3.25 -19.93
C LYS A 182 10.02 -2.63 -19.38
N ILE A 183 9.98 -2.17 -18.13
CA ILE A 183 11.10 -1.54 -17.44
C ILE A 183 12.16 -2.58 -17.00
N GLY A 184 11.81 -3.87 -17.01
CA GLY A 184 12.70 -4.95 -16.58
C GLY A 184 12.91 -4.96 -15.07
N LEU A 185 11.97 -4.42 -14.29
CA LEU A 185 12.09 -4.30 -12.84
C LEU A 185 10.85 -4.86 -12.14
N ARG A 186 11.03 -5.95 -11.41
CA ARG A 186 9.97 -6.61 -10.65
C ARG A 186 10.35 -6.65 -9.17
N THR A 187 9.46 -6.15 -8.33
CA THR A 187 9.64 -6.08 -6.87
C THR A 187 8.55 -6.89 -6.17
N GLU A 188 8.71 -7.15 -4.87
CA GLU A 188 7.63 -7.75 -4.06
C GLU A 188 6.36 -6.89 -4.09
N ALA A 189 6.53 -5.56 -4.06
CA ALA A 189 5.44 -4.59 -4.20
C ALA A 189 4.71 -4.75 -5.53
N SER A 190 5.44 -4.71 -6.66
CA SER A 190 4.83 -4.85 -7.99
C SER A 190 4.12 -6.20 -8.11
N GLY A 191 4.73 -7.28 -7.63
CA GLY A 191 4.14 -8.63 -7.63
C GLY A 191 2.83 -8.75 -6.85
N LYS A 192 2.58 -7.89 -5.85
CA LYS A 192 1.29 -7.79 -5.15
C LYS A 192 0.29 -6.94 -5.93
N PHE A 193 0.69 -5.77 -6.41
CA PHE A 193 -0.16 -4.89 -7.21
C PHE A 193 -0.67 -5.54 -8.50
N GLU A 194 0.17 -6.33 -9.19
CA GLU A 194 -0.17 -7.06 -10.41
C GLU A 194 -1.38 -8.00 -10.26
N LYS A 195 -1.66 -8.46 -9.04
CA LYS A 195 -2.78 -9.39 -8.74
C LYS A 195 -4.11 -8.67 -8.53
N GLY A 196 -4.11 -7.33 -8.57
CA GLY A 196 -5.27 -6.51 -8.23
C GLY A 196 -5.49 -6.44 -6.73
N LEU A 197 -5.34 -5.25 -6.15
CA LEU A 197 -5.60 -5.01 -4.74
C LEU A 197 -6.99 -4.41 -4.54
N ASP A 198 -7.56 -4.63 -3.36
CA ASP A 198 -8.79 -3.98 -2.96
C ASP A 198 -8.48 -2.51 -2.60
N PRO A 199 -9.11 -1.51 -3.24
CA PRO A 199 -8.88 -0.11 -2.91
C PRO A 199 -9.14 0.22 -1.43
N ASP A 200 -10.05 -0.49 -0.76
CA ASP A 200 -10.34 -0.25 0.65
C ASP A 200 -9.22 -0.71 1.60
N ASN A 201 -8.35 -1.60 1.13
CA ASN A 201 -7.20 -2.07 1.88
C ASN A 201 -6.13 -0.98 2.05
N ALA A 202 -6.05 -0.01 1.13
CA ALA A 202 -5.07 1.08 1.19
C ALA A 202 -5.23 1.92 2.47
N LEU A 203 -6.46 2.32 2.79
CA LEU A 203 -6.76 3.10 3.99
C LEU A 203 -6.54 2.30 5.28
N ALA A 204 -6.92 1.02 5.29
CA ALA A 204 -6.73 0.16 6.45
C ALA A 204 -5.23 -0.05 6.75
N ALA A 205 -4.43 -0.31 5.71
CA ALA A 205 -2.99 -0.53 5.83
C ALA A 205 -2.23 0.72 6.26
N ILE A 206 -2.51 1.90 5.68
CA ILE A 206 -1.82 3.14 6.08
C ILE A 206 -2.11 3.50 7.53
N ASN A 207 -3.33 3.25 8.00
CA ASN A 207 -3.68 3.44 9.41
C ASN A 207 -2.97 2.44 10.32
N ARG A 208 -2.78 1.19 9.88
CA ARG A 208 -1.96 0.22 10.62
C ARG A 208 -0.50 0.67 10.72
N ALA A 209 0.07 1.19 9.64
CA ALA A 209 1.43 1.73 9.65
C ALA A 209 1.56 2.91 10.63
N CYS A 210 0.61 3.84 10.61
CA CYS A 210 0.56 4.95 11.56
C CYS A 210 0.42 4.48 13.02
N GLN A 211 -0.43 3.48 13.28
CA GLN A 211 -0.53 2.89 14.61
C GLN A 211 0.82 2.29 15.07
N LEU A 212 1.52 1.57 14.19
CA LEU A 212 2.84 1.00 14.53
C LEU A 212 3.88 2.10 14.78
N ILE A 213 3.83 3.22 14.06
CA ILE A 213 4.69 4.38 14.33
C ILE A 213 4.47 4.88 15.76
N GLU A 214 3.21 5.08 16.17
CA GLU A 214 2.87 5.55 17.52
C GLU A 214 3.25 4.52 18.58
N GLU A 215 2.96 3.23 18.36
CA GLU A 215 3.27 2.13 19.29
C GLU A 215 4.78 1.99 19.53
N LEU A 216 5.59 2.21 18.48
CA LEU A 216 7.05 2.13 18.58
C LEU A 216 7.71 3.44 18.99
N GLY A 217 6.93 4.52 19.17
CA GLY A 217 7.48 5.86 19.45
C GLY A 217 8.40 6.38 18.35
N ALA A 218 8.15 5.95 17.11
CA ALA A 218 8.98 6.27 15.94
C ALA A 218 8.65 7.64 15.32
N GLY A 219 7.56 8.28 15.75
CA GLY A 219 7.15 9.60 15.28
C GLY A 219 5.76 9.97 15.78
N GLU A 220 5.27 11.12 15.33
CA GLU A 220 3.98 11.71 15.68
C GLU A 220 3.10 11.78 14.44
N VAL A 221 1.96 11.08 14.45
CA VAL A 221 1.07 11.00 13.28
C VAL A 221 0.16 12.21 13.24
N VAL A 222 0.19 12.95 12.13
CA VAL A 222 -0.71 14.09 11.91
C VAL A 222 -2.15 13.61 11.69
N ASP A 223 -3.11 14.35 12.24
CA ASP A 223 -4.53 14.02 12.13
C ASP A 223 -5.02 14.12 10.68
N GLY A 224 -5.99 13.26 10.35
CA GLY A 224 -6.56 13.17 9.01
C GLY A 224 -5.77 12.28 8.06
N VAL A 225 -6.34 12.10 6.86
CA VAL A 225 -5.77 11.38 5.73
C VAL A 225 -6.14 12.14 4.47
N VAL A 226 -5.18 12.34 3.55
CA VAL A 226 -5.52 12.77 2.20
C VAL A 226 -5.93 11.52 1.45
N ASP A 227 -7.21 11.41 1.11
CA ASP A 227 -7.80 10.23 0.48
C ASP A 227 -8.47 10.61 -0.84
N VAL A 228 -7.80 10.31 -1.94
CA VAL A 228 -8.30 10.55 -3.28
C VAL A 228 -8.85 9.23 -3.81
N TYR A 229 -10.18 9.12 -3.88
CA TYR A 229 -10.86 7.88 -4.27
C TYR A 229 -11.86 8.14 -5.41
N LYS A 230 -11.64 7.53 -6.58
CA LYS A 230 -12.50 7.74 -7.76
C LYS A 230 -13.94 7.30 -7.53
N LYS A 231 -14.12 6.12 -6.96
CA LYS A 231 -15.44 5.51 -6.76
C LYS A 231 -15.35 4.43 -5.68
N GLU A 232 -16.14 4.62 -4.64
CA GLU A 232 -16.31 3.62 -3.59
C GLU A 232 -16.84 2.30 -4.16
N LYS A 233 -16.11 1.22 -3.87
CA LYS A 233 -16.49 -0.12 -4.31
C LYS A 233 -17.57 -0.67 -3.40
N MET A 234 -18.81 -0.71 -3.89
CA MET A 234 -19.91 -1.29 -3.13
C MET A 234 -19.82 -2.82 -3.10
N PRO A 235 -20.23 -3.48 -1.99
CA PRO A 235 -20.39 -4.92 -1.95
C PRO A 235 -21.29 -5.43 -3.07
N VAL A 236 -20.84 -6.47 -3.77
CA VAL A 236 -21.63 -7.11 -4.83
C VAL A 236 -22.57 -8.14 -4.19
N ARG A 237 -23.86 -8.06 -4.50
CA ARG A 237 -24.82 -9.12 -4.14
C ARG A 237 -24.80 -10.20 -5.20
N ILE A 238 -24.51 -11.42 -4.79
CA ILE A 238 -24.52 -12.60 -5.66
C ILE A 238 -25.78 -13.43 -5.32
N PRO A 239 -26.58 -13.85 -6.31
CA PRO A 239 -27.71 -14.75 -6.08
C PRO A 239 -27.25 -16.07 -5.45
N PHE A 240 -27.93 -16.48 -4.38
CA PHE A 240 -27.70 -17.78 -3.75
C PHE A 240 -28.71 -18.79 -4.29
N GLU A 241 -28.21 -19.75 -5.08
CA GLU A 241 -28.99 -20.75 -5.82
C GLU A 241 -28.55 -22.18 -5.41
N PRO A 242 -28.99 -22.71 -4.25
CA PRO A 242 -28.55 -24.00 -3.72
C PRO A 242 -28.69 -25.16 -4.70
N GLU A 243 -29.80 -25.20 -5.44
CA GLU A 243 -30.11 -26.25 -6.40
C GLU A 243 -29.11 -26.25 -7.55
N ARG A 244 -28.74 -25.07 -8.04
CA ARG A 244 -27.74 -24.92 -9.11
C ARG A 244 -26.34 -25.27 -8.63
N ILE A 245 -25.99 -24.89 -7.40
CA ILE A 245 -24.71 -25.24 -6.77
C ILE A 245 -24.57 -26.75 -6.65
N ASN A 246 -25.60 -27.43 -6.10
CA ASN A 246 -25.64 -28.88 -5.98
C ASN A 246 -25.58 -29.58 -7.34
N ALA A 247 -26.34 -29.10 -8.33
CA ALA A 247 -26.31 -29.64 -9.69
C ALA A 247 -24.94 -29.51 -10.37
N LEU A 248 -24.21 -28.42 -10.13
CA LEU A 248 -22.88 -28.20 -10.68
C LEU A 248 -21.81 -29.09 -10.02
N LEU A 249 -21.88 -29.25 -8.69
CA LEU A 249 -20.90 -30.01 -7.92
C LEU A 249 -21.20 -31.51 -7.86
N GLY A 250 -22.43 -31.93 -8.21
CA GLY A 250 -22.89 -33.31 -8.03
C GLY A 250 -23.11 -33.67 -6.56
N THR A 251 -23.50 -32.70 -5.74
CA THR A 251 -23.69 -32.85 -4.29
C THR A 251 -25.16 -32.74 -3.90
N ASP A 252 -25.48 -33.11 -2.65
CA ASP A 252 -26.80 -32.95 -2.04
C ASP A 252 -26.67 -32.30 -0.65
N ILE A 253 -26.16 -31.07 -0.62
CA ILE A 253 -25.97 -30.31 0.61
C ILE A 253 -27.23 -29.48 0.86
N SER A 254 -27.76 -29.47 2.09
CA SER A 254 -28.94 -28.68 2.41
C SER A 254 -28.64 -27.17 2.38
N LYS A 255 -29.68 -26.37 2.12
CA LYS A 255 -29.58 -24.91 2.13
C LYS A 255 -29.09 -24.39 3.48
N GLU A 256 -29.57 -24.96 4.58
CA GLU A 256 -29.21 -24.58 5.94
C GLU A 256 -27.72 -24.84 6.20
N GLN A 257 -27.20 -25.99 5.73
CA GLN A 257 -25.79 -26.32 5.87
C GLN A 257 -24.91 -25.36 5.05
N MET A 258 -25.31 -25.03 3.81
CA MET A 258 -24.60 -24.04 2.99
C MET A 258 -24.56 -22.65 3.64
N LEU A 259 -25.64 -22.22 4.30
CA LEU A 259 -25.72 -20.93 4.99
C LEU A 259 -25.00 -20.89 6.34
N SER A 260 -24.75 -22.05 6.94
CA SER A 260 -24.05 -22.15 8.24
C SER A 260 -22.53 -22.01 8.14
N TYR A 261 -22.01 -22.04 6.91
CA TYR A 261 -20.60 -21.91 6.57
C TYR A 261 -20.25 -20.44 6.28
#